data_AF-A0A4Q2YPC5-F1
#
_entry.id   AF-A0A4Q2YPC5-F1
#
_cell.length_a   1.000
_cell.length_b   1.000
_cell.length_c   1.000
_cell.angle_alpha   90.00
_cell.angle_beta   90.00
_cell.angle_gamma   90.00
#
_symmetry.space_group_name_H-M   'P 1'
#
loop_
_entity.id
_entity.type
_entity.pdbx_description
1 polymer ?
#
loop_
_entity_poly.entity_id
_entity_poly.type
_entity_poly.pdbx_seq_one_letter_code
_entity_poly.pdbx_strand_id
1 'polypeptide(L)'
;MERQPRRQDRADHHSGQPDGDQAGDIGSVGRRAGPHLVRPDLHARFYEGGLSDRLTGTLGADPNQAKVAKAFQDLASYEGKLYGTGFTPDVSVLLWNKDLFEAAGLDPEKPPTTLAELQDYATKIHETNPEVAGYYFSGSCGGCNIFTQAPMMWGSGATLLPTGPDAPVMEGPGVAEVLTMLKEMWEAGVIPESAEGDTGANFMATFETGT
;
A
#
# COMPACT_ATOMS: atom_id res chain seq x y z
N MET A 1 52.42 -19.27 -11.26
CA MET A 1 51.44 -20.07 -12.01
C MET A 1 50.80 -21.04 -11.04
N GLU A 2 49.53 -21.00 -10.65
CA GLU A 2 48.42 -20.06 -10.87
C GLU A 2 47.42 -20.43 -9.76
N ARG A 3 47.04 -19.47 -8.90
CA ARG A 3 46.16 -19.73 -7.76
C ARG A 3 44.73 -19.82 -8.27
N GLN A 4 44.07 -20.96 -8.07
CA GLN A 4 42.62 -21.09 -8.29
C GLN A 4 41.86 -20.06 -7.43
N PRO A 5 40.88 -19.32 -7.98
CA PRO A 5 40.09 -18.40 -7.17
C PRO A 5 39.06 -19.19 -6.35
N ARG A 6 39.02 -18.86 -5.05
CA ARG A 6 38.01 -19.37 -4.11
C ARG A 6 36.63 -18.94 -4.59
N ARG A 7 35.68 -19.89 -4.67
CA ARG A 7 34.25 -19.57 -4.75
C ARG A 7 33.92 -18.73 -3.52
N GLN A 8 33.55 -17.49 -3.75
CA GLN A 8 33.04 -16.60 -2.73
C GLN A 8 31.56 -16.94 -2.59
N ASP A 9 31.19 -17.48 -1.43
CA ASP A 9 29.80 -17.68 -1.04
C ASP A 9 29.08 -16.33 -1.13
N ARG A 10 28.24 -16.17 -2.16
CA ARG A 10 27.16 -15.20 -2.15
C ARG A 10 26.11 -15.74 -1.20
N ALA A 11 26.23 -15.39 0.07
CA ALA A 11 25.06 -15.22 0.91
C ALA A 11 24.33 -13.98 0.40
N ASP A 12 23.54 -14.14 -0.67
CA ASP A 12 22.62 -13.11 -1.11
C ASP A 12 21.60 -12.92 0.03
N HIS A 13 21.74 -11.80 0.74
CA HIS A 13 20.68 -11.28 1.60
C HIS A 13 19.47 -11.02 0.69
N HIS A 14 18.45 -11.89 0.79
CA HIS A 14 17.10 -11.59 0.31
C HIS A 14 16.48 -10.53 1.24
N SER A 15 16.97 -9.29 1.17
CA SER A 15 16.17 -8.13 1.52
C SER A 15 15.06 -8.00 0.47
N GLY A 16 13.81 -7.90 0.91
CA GLY A 16 12.64 -7.80 0.05
C GLY A 16 12.85 -6.77 -1.07
N GLN A 17 12.54 -7.18 -2.29
CA GLN A 17 12.54 -6.27 -3.42
C GLN A 17 11.49 -5.17 -3.16
N PRO A 18 11.77 -3.89 -3.48
CA PRO A 18 10.79 -2.82 -3.33
C PRO A 18 9.53 -3.11 -4.16
N ASP A 19 8.35 -2.81 -3.60
CA ASP A 19 7.05 -3.18 -4.20
C ASP A 19 6.85 -2.64 -5.63
N GLY A 20 7.44 -1.48 -5.95
CA GLY A 20 7.39 -0.88 -7.29
C GLY A 20 8.18 -1.62 -8.37
N ASP A 21 9.17 -2.44 -7.99
CA ASP A 21 10.09 -3.11 -8.93
C ASP A 21 9.60 -4.52 -9.33
N GLN A 22 8.75 -5.13 -8.50
CA GLN A 22 8.23 -6.49 -8.73
C GLN A 22 7.45 -6.62 -10.05
N ALA A 23 6.56 -5.68 -10.35
CA ALA A 23 5.71 -5.76 -11.55
C ALA A 23 6.50 -5.62 -12.86
N GLY A 24 7.53 -4.76 -12.86
CA GLY A 24 8.38 -4.50 -14.03
C GLY A 24 9.32 -5.67 -14.34
N ASP A 25 9.93 -6.24 -13.30
CA ASP A 25 10.86 -7.36 -13.42
C ASP A 25 10.15 -8.60 -13.96
N ILE A 26 9.00 -8.99 -13.38
CA ILE A 26 8.27 -10.20 -13.79
C ILE A 26 7.68 -10.06 -15.21
N GLY A 27 7.22 -8.87 -15.60
CA GLY A 27 6.70 -8.62 -16.95
C GLY A 27 7.75 -8.79 -18.06
N SER A 28 9.03 -8.63 -17.74
CA SER A 28 10.15 -8.80 -18.68
C SER A 28 10.60 -10.25 -18.82
N VAL A 29 10.24 -11.11 -17.86
CA VAL A 29 10.69 -12.50 -17.83
C VAL A 29 9.78 -13.37 -18.69
N GLY A 30 10.23 -13.65 -19.92
CA GLY A 30 9.61 -14.67 -20.76
C GLY A 30 9.51 -16.02 -20.04
N ARG A 31 8.52 -16.85 -20.42
CA ARG A 31 8.03 -18.10 -19.79
C ARG A 31 9.08 -19.17 -19.35
N ARG A 32 10.38 -18.93 -19.50
CA ARG A 32 11.47 -19.90 -19.25
C ARG A 32 12.58 -19.45 -18.30
N ALA A 33 12.61 -18.20 -17.82
CA ALA A 33 13.73 -17.70 -17.01
C ALA A 33 13.34 -17.11 -15.65
N GLY A 34 12.08 -17.24 -15.23
CA GLY A 34 11.56 -16.60 -14.02
C GLY A 34 11.55 -17.50 -12.78
N PRO A 35 11.38 -16.90 -11.60
CA PRO A 35 11.17 -17.65 -10.37
C PRO A 35 9.98 -18.62 -10.50
N HIS A 36 10.11 -19.82 -9.93
CA HIS A 36 9.07 -20.85 -9.95
C HIS A 36 7.86 -20.51 -9.05
N LEU A 37 8.06 -19.66 -8.04
CA LEU A 37 7.02 -19.14 -7.15
C LEU A 37 7.20 -17.64 -7.03
N VAL A 38 6.10 -16.90 -7.15
CA VAL A 38 6.06 -15.44 -7.05
C VAL A 38 4.96 -15.06 -6.08
N ARG A 39 5.20 -14.01 -5.28
CA ARG A 39 4.18 -13.40 -4.39
C ARG A 39 3.84 -12.00 -4.91
N PRO A 40 3.07 -11.88 -6.00
CA PRO A 40 2.71 -10.58 -6.53
C PRO A 40 1.61 -9.95 -5.67
N ASP A 41 1.62 -8.62 -5.55
CA ASP A 41 0.50 -7.84 -4.97
C ASP A 41 -0.64 -7.67 -6.02
N LEU A 42 -0.28 -7.53 -7.30
CA LEU A 42 -1.22 -7.40 -8.42
C LEU A 42 -1.50 -8.73 -9.09
N HIS A 43 -2.67 -9.35 -8.87
CA HIS A 43 -2.94 -10.71 -9.34
C HIS A 43 -3.62 -10.81 -10.73
N ALA A 44 -4.60 -9.94 -11.03
CA ALA A 44 -5.47 -10.10 -12.20
C ALA A 44 -4.72 -10.08 -13.56
N ARG A 45 -3.71 -9.22 -13.70
CA ARG A 45 -2.93 -9.09 -14.94
C ARG A 45 -2.11 -10.35 -15.27
N PHE A 46 -1.69 -11.12 -14.27
CA PHE A 46 -0.99 -12.39 -14.49
C PHE A 46 -1.93 -13.49 -14.97
N TYR A 47 -3.17 -13.48 -14.52
CA TYR A 47 -4.18 -14.46 -14.93
C TYR A 47 -4.62 -14.24 -16.37
N GLU A 48 -4.95 -12.99 -16.72
CA GLU A 48 -5.31 -12.59 -18.09
C GLU A 48 -4.16 -12.85 -19.09
N GLY A 49 -2.92 -12.58 -18.67
CA GLY A 49 -1.73 -12.85 -19.48
C GLY A 49 -1.35 -14.33 -19.61
N GLY A 50 -2.02 -15.23 -18.88
CA GLY A 50 -1.68 -16.66 -18.84
C GLY A 50 -0.28 -16.93 -18.29
N LEU A 51 0.17 -16.09 -17.35
CA LEU A 51 1.47 -16.15 -16.69
C LEU A 51 1.45 -16.96 -15.38
N SER A 52 0.29 -17.51 -15.00
CA SER A 52 0.13 -18.33 -13.81
C SER A 52 -0.53 -19.67 -14.12
N ASP A 53 -0.07 -20.73 -13.45
CA ASP A 53 -0.70 -22.05 -13.54
C ASP A 53 -2.02 -22.08 -12.78
N ARG A 54 -2.99 -22.81 -13.32
CA ARG A 54 -4.28 -23.05 -12.66
C ARG A 54 -4.10 -24.04 -11.52
N LEU A 55 -4.48 -23.65 -10.30
CA LEU A 55 -4.31 -24.44 -9.08
C LEU A 55 -5.63 -24.95 -8.47
N THR A 56 -6.77 -24.72 -9.13
CA THR A 56 -8.11 -25.10 -8.63
C THR A 56 -8.19 -26.53 -8.09
N GLY A 57 -7.57 -27.51 -8.76
CA GLY A 57 -7.62 -28.92 -8.32
C GLY A 57 -6.84 -29.17 -7.03
N THR A 58 -5.66 -28.56 -6.90
CA THR A 58 -4.77 -28.73 -5.74
C THR A 58 -5.27 -27.94 -4.54
N LEU A 59 -5.53 -26.64 -4.74
CA LEU A 59 -5.95 -25.74 -3.66
C LEU A 59 -7.43 -25.93 -3.29
N GLY A 60 -8.30 -26.26 -4.24
CA GLY A 60 -9.72 -26.51 -3.95
C GLY A 60 -9.96 -27.77 -3.09
N ALA A 61 -9.00 -28.71 -3.09
CA ALA A 61 -9.04 -29.89 -2.22
C ALA A 61 -8.44 -29.63 -0.82
N ASP A 62 -7.74 -28.52 -0.61
CA ASP A 62 -7.16 -28.18 0.68
C ASP A 62 -8.24 -27.62 1.63
N PRO A 63 -8.54 -28.27 2.76
CA PRO A 63 -9.52 -27.79 3.72
C PRO A 63 -9.16 -26.43 4.35
N ASN A 64 -7.91 -25.98 4.24
CA ASN A 64 -7.48 -24.66 4.71
C ASN A 64 -7.83 -23.54 3.73
N GLN A 65 -8.05 -23.84 2.45
CA GLN A 65 -8.44 -22.84 1.46
C GLN A 65 -9.74 -22.14 1.86
N ALA A 66 -10.69 -22.88 2.42
CA ALA A 66 -11.95 -22.33 2.93
C ALA A 66 -11.78 -21.37 4.13
N LYS A 67 -10.63 -21.41 4.82
CA LYS A 67 -10.31 -20.56 5.97
C LYS A 67 -9.58 -19.27 5.57
N VAL A 68 -9.08 -19.19 4.34
CA VAL A 68 -8.45 -17.98 3.79
C VAL A 68 -9.48 -16.84 3.76
N ALA A 69 -9.08 -15.62 4.09
CA ALA A 69 -9.97 -14.47 4.04
C ALA A 69 -10.61 -14.32 2.65
N LYS A 70 -11.91 -14.00 2.61
CA LYS A 70 -12.68 -13.92 1.37
C LYS A 70 -12.05 -13.00 0.33
N ALA A 71 -11.52 -11.85 0.76
CA ALA A 71 -10.81 -10.92 -0.13
C ALA A 71 -9.62 -11.59 -0.85
N PHE A 72 -8.86 -12.45 -0.17
CA PHE A 72 -7.76 -13.19 -0.81
C PHE A 72 -8.23 -14.31 -1.71
N GLN A 73 -9.33 -14.98 -1.36
CA GLN A 73 -9.94 -15.96 -2.26
C GLN A 73 -10.39 -15.29 -3.56
N ASP A 74 -10.98 -14.10 -3.46
CA ASP A 74 -11.43 -13.31 -4.60
C ASP A 74 -10.26 -12.83 -5.46
N LEU A 75 -9.22 -12.27 -4.84
CA LEU A 75 -8.00 -11.84 -5.53
C LEU A 75 -7.28 -13.00 -6.22
N ALA A 76 -7.29 -14.19 -5.64
CA ALA A 76 -6.66 -15.38 -6.21
C ALA A 76 -7.51 -16.09 -7.28
N SER A 77 -8.74 -15.61 -7.53
CA SER A 77 -9.69 -16.24 -8.43
C SER A 77 -9.93 -15.43 -9.71
N TYR A 78 -9.96 -16.11 -10.85
CA TYR A 78 -10.31 -15.52 -12.14
C TYR A 78 -11.17 -16.50 -12.94
N GLU A 79 -12.30 -16.03 -13.48
CA GLU A 79 -13.28 -16.87 -14.19
C GLU A 79 -13.69 -18.16 -13.43
N GLY A 80 -13.87 -18.05 -12.11
CA GLY A 80 -14.24 -19.18 -11.25
C GLY A 80 -13.13 -20.22 -11.04
N LYS A 81 -11.89 -19.92 -11.45
CA LYS A 81 -10.72 -20.78 -11.24
C LYS A 81 -9.77 -20.12 -10.26
N LEU A 82 -9.11 -20.93 -9.44
CA LEU A 82 -8.15 -20.48 -8.44
C LEU A 82 -6.73 -20.62 -9.01
N TYR A 83 -5.95 -19.55 -8.90
CA TYR A 83 -4.58 -19.46 -9.41
C TYR A 83 -3.55 -19.18 -8.31
N GLY A 84 -4.00 -19.08 -7.05
CA GLY A 84 -3.15 -18.86 -5.89
C GLY A 84 -3.92 -18.99 -4.58
N THR A 85 -3.27 -18.61 -3.48
CA THR A 85 -3.90 -18.51 -2.16
C THR A 85 -3.40 -17.24 -1.47
N GLY A 86 -4.18 -16.72 -0.52
CA GLY A 86 -3.72 -15.64 0.35
C GLY A 86 -2.52 -16.10 1.18
N PHE A 87 -1.51 -15.23 1.29
CA PHE A 87 -0.30 -15.48 2.07
C PHE A 87 -0.24 -14.63 3.33
N THR A 88 -0.23 -13.29 3.18
CA THR A 88 -0.15 -12.35 4.30
C THR A 88 -1.17 -11.23 4.11
N PRO A 89 -2.13 -11.04 5.04
CA PRO A 89 -2.99 -9.86 5.04
C PRO A 89 -2.17 -8.59 5.24
N ASP A 90 -2.41 -7.61 4.38
CA ASP A 90 -1.98 -6.24 4.61
C ASP A 90 -3.20 -5.32 4.63
N VAL A 91 -3.23 -4.41 5.61
CA VAL A 91 -4.34 -3.47 5.84
C VAL A 91 -3.78 -2.12 6.24
N SER A 92 -4.28 -1.05 5.62
CA SER A 92 -3.92 0.30 6.01
C SER A 92 -4.72 0.72 7.25
N VAL A 93 -4.00 1.29 8.21
CA VAL A 93 -4.55 1.87 9.45
C VAL A 93 -3.98 3.25 9.67
N LEU A 94 -4.75 4.14 10.28
CA LEU A 94 -4.24 5.43 10.71
C LEU A 94 -3.41 5.25 11.99
N LEU A 95 -2.15 5.67 11.92
CA LEU A 95 -1.25 5.75 13.07
C LEU A 95 -1.13 7.20 13.53
N TRP A 96 -1.05 7.41 14.84
CA TRP A 96 -0.82 8.74 15.41
C TRP A 96 0.13 8.65 16.60
N ASN A 97 0.85 9.74 16.85
CA ASN A 97 1.77 9.87 17.97
C ASN A 97 1.02 10.51 19.16
N LYS A 98 0.90 9.74 20.26
CA LYS A 98 0.18 10.17 21.47
C LYS A 98 0.86 11.35 22.16
N ASP A 99 2.19 11.40 22.19
CA ASP A 99 2.94 12.49 22.81
C ASP A 99 2.75 13.80 22.03
N LEU A 100 2.70 13.73 20.68
CA LEU A 100 2.39 14.89 19.85
C LEU A 100 0.94 15.36 20.01
N PHE A 101 0.00 14.43 20.20
CA PHE A 101 -1.39 14.76 20.53
C PHE A 101 -1.46 15.51 21.87
N GLU A 102 -0.86 14.97 22.93
CA GLU A 102 -0.85 15.62 24.25
C GLU A 102 -0.17 16.99 24.21
N ALA A 103 0.95 17.11 23.51
CA ALA A 103 1.67 18.39 23.34
C ALA A 103 0.82 19.45 22.63
N ALA A 104 -0.01 19.04 21.66
CA ALA A 104 -0.95 19.90 20.95
C ALA A 104 -2.28 20.10 21.71
N GLY A 105 -2.42 19.56 22.92
CA GLY A 105 -3.65 19.66 23.72
C GLY A 105 -4.81 18.79 23.24
N LEU A 106 -4.52 17.77 22.42
CA LEU A 106 -5.47 16.76 21.94
C LEU A 106 -5.53 15.56 22.90
N ASP A 107 -6.63 14.81 22.86
CA ASP A 107 -6.78 13.58 23.64
C ASP A 107 -6.16 12.40 22.89
N PRO A 108 -5.06 11.80 23.39
CA PRO A 108 -4.34 10.73 22.69
C PRO A 108 -5.14 9.42 22.55
N GLU A 109 -6.25 9.27 23.28
CA GLU A 109 -7.15 8.11 23.19
C GLU A 109 -8.37 8.37 22.28
N LYS A 110 -8.48 9.56 21.69
CA LYS A 110 -9.54 9.91 20.74
C LYS A 110 -8.94 10.20 19.36
N PRO A 111 -8.84 9.18 18.48
CA PRO A 111 -8.40 9.41 17.12
C PRO A 111 -9.43 10.24 16.35
N PRO A 112 -9.03 10.91 15.26
CA PRO A 112 -9.99 11.60 14.40
C PRO A 112 -10.97 10.59 13.80
N THR A 113 -12.24 10.97 13.77
CA THR A 113 -13.35 10.16 13.24
C THR A 113 -13.91 10.70 11.93
N THR A 114 -13.46 11.89 11.52
CA THR A 114 -13.82 12.56 10.27
C THR A 114 -12.60 13.16 9.58
N LEU A 115 -12.70 13.44 8.28
CA LEU A 115 -11.65 14.13 7.52
C LEU A 115 -11.34 15.52 8.09
N ALA A 116 -12.37 16.25 8.53
CA ALA A 116 -12.20 17.56 9.14
C ALA A 116 -11.43 17.48 10.46
N GLU A 117 -11.71 16.49 11.30
CA GLU A 117 -10.94 16.25 12.53
C GLU A 117 -9.50 15.84 12.23
N LEU A 118 -9.27 15.00 11.20
CA LEU A 118 -7.92 14.62 10.79
C LEU A 118 -7.10 15.85 10.38
N GLN A 119 -7.66 16.71 9.54
CA GLN A 119 -7.03 17.96 9.10
C GLN A 119 -6.79 18.92 10.27
N ASP A 120 -7.77 19.12 11.15
CA ASP A 120 -7.64 19.99 12.34
C ASP A 120 -6.55 19.50 13.29
N TYR A 121 -6.50 18.19 13.54
CA TYR A 121 -5.54 17.60 14.48
C TYR A 121 -4.12 17.68 13.92
N ALA A 122 -3.94 17.34 12.63
CA ALA A 122 -2.66 17.49 11.94
C ALA A 122 -2.17 18.94 11.95
N THR A 123 -3.08 19.89 11.69
CA THR A 123 -2.76 21.32 11.71
C THR A 123 -2.33 21.78 13.11
N LYS A 124 -3.06 21.42 14.17
CA LYS A 124 -2.69 21.77 15.55
C LYS A 124 -1.34 21.23 15.98
N ILE A 125 -1.02 20.00 15.57
CA ILE A 125 0.29 19.39 15.84
C ILE A 125 1.39 20.22 15.17
N HIS A 126 1.22 20.57 13.89
CA HIS A 126 2.19 21.38 13.17
C HIS A 126 2.32 22.81 13.73
N GLU A 127 1.20 23.44 14.12
CA GLU A 127 1.23 24.78 14.76
C GLU A 127 1.93 24.77 16.12
N THR A 128 1.86 23.64 16.84
CA THR A 128 2.55 23.46 18.13
C THR A 128 4.06 23.32 17.94
N ASN A 129 4.49 22.62 16.88
CA ASN A 129 5.90 22.53 16.50
C ASN A 129 6.04 22.50 14.96
N PRO A 130 6.42 23.63 14.32
CA PRO A 130 6.57 23.71 12.87
C PRO A 130 7.68 22.82 12.27
N GLU A 131 8.56 22.26 13.11
CA GLU A 131 9.56 21.27 12.67
C GLU A 131 8.99 19.86 12.52
N VAL A 132 7.74 19.63 12.97
CA VAL A 132 7.05 18.34 12.92
C VAL A 132 6.02 18.34 11.81
N ALA A 133 6.02 17.29 11.00
CA ALA A 133 4.98 17.04 10.02
C ALA A 133 3.66 16.66 10.75
N GLY A 134 2.59 17.41 10.51
CA GLY A 134 1.28 17.10 11.09
C GLY A 134 0.58 15.93 10.41
N TYR A 135 0.86 15.72 9.13
CA TYR A 135 0.40 14.58 8.33
C TYR A 135 1.47 14.22 7.29
N TYR A 136 1.55 12.94 6.92
CA TYR A 136 2.53 12.46 5.94
C TYR A 136 1.96 11.42 4.98
N PHE A 137 2.35 11.50 3.72
CA PHE A 137 2.17 10.45 2.72
C PHE A 137 3.26 10.52 1.66
N SER A 138 3.57 9.41 0.99
CA SER A 138 4.58 9.37 -0.08
C SER A 138 3.98 9.83 -1.41
N GLY A 139 4.20 11.08 -1.80
CA GLY A 139 3.58 11.73 -2.96
C GLY A 139 3.91 11.08 -4.31
N SER A 140 5.10 10.52 -4.45
CA SER A 140 5.54 9.81 -5.67
C SER A 140 5.30 8.30 -5.63
N CYS A 141 4.48 7.80 -4.70
CA CYS A 141 4.12 6.37 -4.63
C CYS A 141 2.64 6.12 -4.94
N GLY A 142 2.31 5.84 -6.20
CA GLY A 142 0.91 5.59 -6.61
C GLY A 142 0.26 4.41 -5.88
N GLY A 143 0.99 3.31 -5.68
CA GLY A 143 0.52 2.13 -4.94
C GLY A 143 0.27 2.43 -3.46
N CYS A 144 1.20 3.12 -2.81
CA CYS A 144 1.03 3.55 -1.41
C CYS A 144 -0.20 4.45 -1.26
N ASN A 145 -0.39 5.39 -2.18
CA ASN A 145 -1.50 6.33 -2.09
C ASN A 145 -2.87 5.68 -2.28
N ILE A 146 -3.02 4.73 -3.20
CA ILE A 146 -4.28 3.99 -3.26
C ILE A 146 -4.47 3.15 -1.98
N PHE A 147 -3.41 2.55 -1.45
CA PHE A 147 -3.49 1.75 -0.22
C PHE A 147 -3.91 2.56 1.01
N THR A 148 -3.34 3.76 1.21
CA THR A 148 -3.56 4.56 2.42
C THR A 148 -4.71 5.57 2.29
N GLN A 149 -5.00 6.09 1.09
CA GLN A 149 -6.02 7.13 0.90
C GLN A 149 -7.38 6.57 0.46
N ALA A 150 -7.42 5.41 -0.22
CA ALA A 150 -8.69 4.79 -0.66
C ALA A 150 -9.69 4.52 0.47
N PRO A 151 -9.30 4.02 1.66
CA PRO A 151 -10.25 3.77 2.74
C PRO A 151 -11.01 5.02 3.16
N MET A 152 -10.35 6.18 3.17
CA MET A 152 -10.98 7.46 3.46
C MET A 152 -11.96 7.87 2.37
N MET A 153 -11.60 7.69 1.10
CA MET A 153 -12.50 8.00 -0.01
C MET A 153 -13.75 7.10 -0.01
N TRP A 154 -13.58 5.79 0.22
CA TRP A 154 -14.70 4.85 0.37
C TRP A 154 -15.59 5.21 1.57
N GLY A 155 -14.99 5.54 2.71
CA GLY A 155 -15.71 6.00 3.92
C GLY A 155 -16.54 7.26 3.67
N SER A 156 -16.06 8.15 2.80
CA SER A 156 -16.78 9.33 2.31
C SER A 156 -17.69 9.06 1.10
N GLY A 157 -18.03 7.80 0.82
CA GLY A 157 -19.04 7.44 -0.19
C GLY A 157 -18.55 7.41 -1.63
N ALA A 158 -17.23 7.33 -1.87
CA ALA A 158 -16.68 7.19 -3.21
C ALA A 158 -16.81 5.77 -3.76
N THR A 159 -16.81 5.64 -5.08
CA THR A 159 -16.64 4.36 -5.80
C THR A 159 -15.26 4.35 -6.45
N LEU A 160 -14.33 3.56 -5.92
CA LEU A 160 -12.94 3.54 -6.40
C LEU A 160 -12.64 2.42 -7.39
N LEU A 161 -13.27 1.27 -7.21
CA LEU A 161 -13.07 0.10 -8.07
C LEU A 161 -14.22 -0.05 -9.06
N PRO A 162 -13.94 -0.52 -10.27
CA PRO A 162 -14.98 -0.73 -11.28
C PRO A 162 -15.91 -1.86 -10.82
N THR A 163 -17.22 -1.61 -10.91
CA THR A 163 -18.25 -2.65 -10.70
C THR A 163 -18.57 -3.42 -11.98
N GLY A 164 -17.87 -3.12 -13.07
CA GLY A 164 -18.04 -3.71 -14.41
C GLY A 164 -17.04 -3.08 -15.40
N PRO A 165 -16.91 -3.65 -16.61
CA PRO A 165 -15.89 -3.23 -17.59
C PRO A 165 -16.00 -1.76 -18.01
N ASP A 166 -17.20 -1.20 -18.01
CA ASP A 166 -17.47 0.20 -18.36
C ASP A 166 -17.93 1.04 -17.16
N ALA A 167 -17.81 0.50 -15.94
CA ALA A 167 -18.21 1.22 -14.74
C ALA A 167 -17.21 2.35 -14.47
N PRO A 168 -17.69 3.57 -14.14
CA PRO A 168 -16.79 4.65 -13.82
C PRO A 168 -16.08 4.35 -12.49
N VAL A 169 -14.84 4.80 -12.39
CA VAL A 169 -13.93 4.55 -11.26
C VAL A 169 -13.47 5.88 -10.69
N MET A 170 -13.09 5.88 -9.41
CA MET A 170 -12.69 7.09 -8.69
C MET A 170 -13.78 8.18 -8.74
N GLU A 171 -15.04 7.77 -8.60
CA GLU A 171 -16.22 8.65 -8.67
C GLU A 171 -16.79 8.96 -7.29
N GLY A 172 -17.51 10.08 -7.20
CA GLY A 172 -18.24 10.50 -6.01
C GLY A 172 -17.52 11.56 -5.16
N PRO A 173 -18.25 12.18 -4.21
CA PRO A 173 -17.74 13.33 -3.45
C PRO A 173 -16.51 12.98 -2.60
N GLY A 174 -16.44 11.76 -2.06
CA GLY A 174 -15.32 11.33 -1.22
C GLY A 174 -13.95 11.37 -1.90
N VAL A 175 -13.88 11.21 -3.24
CA VAL A 175 -12.60 11.40 -3.96
C VAL A 175 -12.16 12.86 -3.89
N ALA A 176 -13.06 13.78 -4.21
CA ALA A 176 -12.78 15.20 -4.18
C ALA A 176 -12.48 15.70 -2.75
N GLU A 177 -13.23 15.23 -1.75
CA GLU A 177 -13.04 15.60 -0.34
C GLU A 177 -11.64 15.25 0.16
N VAL A 178 -11.20 14.00 -0.03
CA VAL A 178 -9.88 13.55 0.44
C VAL A 178 -8.76 14.27 -0.31
N LEU A 179 -8.86 14.41 -1.63
CA LEU A 179 -7.84 15.13 -2.41
C LEU A 179 -7.77 16.62 -2.05
N THR A 180 -8.92 17.24 -1.75
CA THR A 180 -8.97 18.65 -1.31
C THR A 180 -8.33 18.80 0.06
N MET A 181 -8.67 17.93 1.03
CA MET A 181 -8.05 17.93 2.35
C MET A 181 -6.52 17.78 2.27
N LEU A 182 -6.01 16.83 1.47
CA LEU A 182 -4.58 16.64 1.26
C LEU A 182 -3.91 17.86 0.63
N LYS A 183 -4.56 18.46 -0.38
CA LYS A 183 -4.07 19.68 -1.02
C LYS A 183 -4.00 20.85 -0.04
N GLU A 184 -5.03 21.06 0.76
CA GLU A 184 -5.08 22.16 1.74
C GLU A 184 -4.00 21.98 2.82
N MET A 185 -3.78 20.75 3.31
CA MET A 185 -2.69 20.47 4.25
C MET A 185 -1.30 20.68 3.63
N TRP A 186 -1.13 20.35 2.35
CA TRP A 186 0.10 20.65 1.60
C TRP A 186 0.33 22.16 1.46
N GLU A 187 -0.69 22.91 1.00
CA GLU A 187 -0.59 24.37 0.84
C GLU A 187 -0.34 25.10 2.18
N ALA A 188 -0.79 24.52 3.29
CA ALA A 188 -0.56 25.02 4.64
C ALA A 188 0.80 24.61 5.26
N GLY A 189 1.59 23.77 4.58
CA GLY A 189 2.87 23.27 5.10
C GLY A 189 2.77 22.19 6.18
N VAL A 190 1.55 21.73 6.48
CA VAL A 190 1.28 20.63 7.44
C VAL A 190 1.89 19.31 6.95
N ILE A 191 1.96 19.16 5.62
CA ILE A 191 2.68 18.08 4.93
C ILE A 191 4.02 18.66 4.44
N PRO A 192 5.16 18.04 4.76
CA PRO A 192 6.47 18.57 4.40
C PRO A 192 6.75 18.40 2.89
N GLU A 193 7.53 19.31 2.30
CA GLU A 193 7.89 19.27 0.87
C GLU A 193 8.58 17.96 0.45
N SER A 194 9.30 17.32 1.38
CA SER A 194 9.95 16.02 1.17
C SER A 194 8.98 14.91 0.76
N ALA A 195 7.70 15.04 1.11
CA ALA A 195 6.65 14.09 0.74
C ALA A 195 6.46 13.99 -0.78
N GLU A 196 6.63 15.09 -1.54
CA GLU A 196 6.38 15.09 -3.00
C GLU A 196 7.28 14.08 -3.73
N GLY A 197 8.56 14.04 -3.38
CA GLY A 197 9.56 13.17 -4.00
C GLY A 197 9.66 11.77 -3.41
N ASP A 198 8.96 11.47 -2.30
CA ASP A 198 9.06 10.17 -1.65
C ASP A 198 8.36 9.07 -2.46
N THR A 199 9.10 8.02 -2.79
CA THR A 199 8.66 6.88 -3.60
C THR A 199 8.04 5.75 -2.77
N GLY A 200 7.83 5.97 -1.47
CA GLY A 200 7.34 4.97 -0.52
C GLY A 200 8.43 4.41 0.40
N ALA A 201 9.68 4.84 0.22
CA ALA A 201 10.82 4.33 0.97
C ALA A 201 10.86 4.87 2.42
N ASN A 202 10.22 6.01 2.69
CA ASN A 202 10.41 6.75 3.94
C ASN A 202 9.19 6.76 4.87
N PHE A 203 8.06 6.15 4.47
CA PHE A 203 6.78 6.22 5.19
C PHE A 203 6.91 5.91 6.70
N MET A 204 7.62 4.82 7.03
CA MET A 204 7.85 4.41 8.43
C MET A 204 8.90 5.28 9.12
N ALA A 205 9.97 5.64 8.42
CA ALA A 205 11.06 6.42 8.99
C ALA A 205 10.60 7.81 9.43
N THR A 206 9.80 8.50 8.60
CA THR A 206 9.22 9.81 8.94
C THR A 206 8.27 9.72 10.13
N PHE A 207 7.49 8.64 10.25
CA PHE A 207 6.64 8.44 11.43
C PHE A 207 7.45 8.23 12.71
N GLU A 208 8.55 7.47 12.64
CA GLU A 208 9.42 7.21 13.80
C GLU A 208 10.19 8.45 14.27
N THR A 209 10.62 9.31 13.34
CA THR A 209 11.39 10.52 13.67
C THR A 209 10.52 11.75 13.91
N GLY A 210 9.28 11.75 13.44
CA GLY A 210 8.36 12.90 13.51
C GLY A 210 8.75 14.06 12.58
N THR A 211 9.56 13.80 11.56
CA THR A 211 10.16 14.81 10.66
C THR A 211 9.98 14.45 9.20
#